data_AF-A0A8J4XMG4-F1
#
_entry.id   AF-A0A8J4XMG4-F1
#
_cell.length_a   1.000
_cell.length_b   1.000
_cell.length_c   1.000
_cell.angle_alpha   90.00
_cell.angle_beta   90.00
_cell.angle_gamma   90.00
#
_symmetry.space_group_name_H-M   'P 1'
#
loop_
_entity.id
_entity.type
_entity.pdbx_description
1 polymer ?
#
loop_
_entity_poly.entity_id
_entity_poly.type
_entity_poly.pdbx_seq_one_letter_code
_entity_poly.pdbx_strand_id
1 'polypeptide(L)'
;MEIRSIKVKLESVVKKYEKLKINRKRSTDTQQAKEVHFKNELSRLFDISHKDALSSMKNKEDQAFLRDQRTERKMAMGGVDQELVRKETMRMKKLARKSEMAEKEKMAKAEKFATMDLSDSSSPSSGPSSQENSPFRGETSSQVSSSPKKRLKVTPEVVSALDRTNLSDRKATHLLQAVASSSGLTPASRSTLRRSRMMTRTRLRRTSRPPSKSSSMQKSLL
;
A
#
# COMPACT_ATOMS: atom_id res chain seq x y z
N MET A 1 46.18 3.91 -5.60
CA MET A 1 45.67 3.88 -7.00
C MET A 1 44.35 3.12 -7.16
N GLU A 2 43.98 2.22 -6.23
CA GLU A 2 42.81 1.34 -6.38
C GLU A 2 41.45 2.05 -6.41
N ILE A 3 41.25 3.09 -5.61
CA ILE A 3 39.96 3.82 -5.54
C ILE A 3 39.59 4.47 -6.88
N ARG A 4 40.58 5.04 -7.59
CA ARG A 4 40.37 5.63 -8.92
C ARG A 4 40.00 4.58 -9.96
N SER A 5 40.60 3.39 -9.89
CA SER A 5 40.29 2.26 -10.78
C SER A 5 38.87 1.74 -10.57
N ILE A 6 38.43 1.63 -9.31
CA ILE A 6 37.07 1.19 -8.96
C ILE A 6 36.02 2.18 -9.46
N LYS A 7 36.26 3.49 -9.26
CA LYS A 7 35.36 4.56 -9.75
C LYS A 7 35.14 4.47 -11.27
N VAL A 8 36.22 4.32 -12.03
CA VAL A 8 36.15 4.21 -13.51
C VAL A 8 35.36 2.98 -13.94
N LYS A 9 35.53 1.84 -13.26
CA LYS A 9 34.75 0.62 -13.54
C LYS A 9 33.26 0.82 -13.28
N LEU A 10 32.90 1.47 -12.17
CA LEU A 10 31.48 1.77 -11.85
C LEU A 10 30.87 2.74 -12.85
N GLU A 11 31.57 3.81 -13.24
CA GLU A 11 31.11 4.74 -14.27
C GLU A 11 30.87 4.04 -15.61
N SER A 12 31.73 3.09 -15.98
CA SER A 12 31.54 2.27 -17.19
C SER A 12 30.26 1.43 -17.12
N VAL A 13 29.99 0.79 -15.97
CA VAL A 13 28.75 0.02 -15.75
C VAL A 13 27.52 0.90 -15.83
N VAL A 14 27.54 2.09 -15.24
CA VAL A 14 26.43 3.05 -15.31
C VAL A 14 26.15 3.46 -16.76
N LYS A 15 27.19 3.79 -17.53
CA LYS A 15 27.05 4.12 -18.96
C LYS A 15 26.45 2.97 -19.78
N LYS A 16 26.87 1.73 -19.51
CA LYS A 16 26.29 0.53 -20.15
C LYS A 16 24.81 0.37 -19.81
N TYR A 17 24.45 0.56 -18.54
CA TYR A 17 23.07 0.51 -18.08
C TYR A 17 22.19 1.57 -18.75
N GLU A 18 22.66 2.82 -18.88
CA GLU A 18 21.92 3.89 -19.55
C GLU A 18 21.59 3.54 -21.00
N LYS A 19 22.55 2.98 -21.74
CA LYS A 19 22.35 2.51 -23.12
C LYS A 19 21.30 1.40 -23.21
N LEU A 20 21.31 0.45 -22.27
CA LEU A 20 20.31 -0.62 -22.21
C LEU A 20 18.92 -0.08 -21.83
N LYS A 21 18.87 0.86 -20.89
CA LYS A 21 17.63 1.48 -20.42
C LYS A 21 16.84 2.17 -21.53
N ILE A 22 17.53 2.81 -22.48
CA ILE A 22 16.90 3.46 -23.64
C ILE A 22 16.13 2.43 -24.48
N ASN A 23 16.71 1.24 -24.69
CA ASN A 23 16.15 0.20 -25.55
C ASN A 23 15.31 -0.85 -24.81
N ARG A 24 14.96 -0.64 -23.54
CA ARG A 24 14.27 -1.61 -22.68
C ARG A 24 12.93 -2.15 -23.22
N LYS A 25 12.30 -1.43 -24.15
CA LYS A 25 11.01 -1.83 -24.76
C LYS A 25 11.20 -2.74 -25.99
N ARG A 26 12.42 -2.87 -26.48
CA ARG A 26 12.72 -3.60 -27.71
C ARG A 26 13.01 -5.06 -27.37
N SER A 27 12.16 -5.97 -27.84
CA SER A 27 12.26 -7.41 -27.57
C SER A 27 13.10 -8.19 -28.60
N THR A 28 14.00 -7.53 -29.31
CA THR A 28 14.88 -8.19 -30.30
C THR A 28 15.93 -9.07 -29.63
N ASP A 29 16.26 -10.22 -30.23
CA ASP A 29 17.23 -11.18 -29.69
C ASP A 29 18.60 -10.55 -29.35
N THR A 30 19.07 -9.64 -30.20
CA THR A 30 20.32 -8.91 -29.96
C THR A 30 20.29 -8.03 -28.71
N GLN A 31 19.14 -7.45 -28.38
CA GLN A 31 18.94 -6.66 -27.17
C GLN A 31 18.87 -7.58 -25.94
N GLN A 32 18.15 -8.70 -26.04
CA GLN A 32 18.09 -9.69 -24.97
C GLN A 32 19.49 -10.25 -24.65
N ALA A 33 20.28 -10.59 -25.66
CA ALA A 33 21.66 -11.05 -25.48
C ALA A 33 22.53 -10.01 -24.76
N LYS A 34 22.39 -8.72 -25.10
CA LYS A 34 23.10 -7.63 -24.41
C LYS A 34 22.67 -7.49 -22.95
N GLU A 35 21.38 -7.66 -22.66
CA GLU A 35 20.86 -7.63 -21.28
C GLU A 35 21.35 -8.82 -20.45
N VAL A 36 21.35 -10.02 -21.02
CA VAL A 36 21.90 -11.22 -20.37
C VAL A 36 23.38 -11.05 -20.09
N HIS A 37 24.16 -10.58 -21.08
CA HIS A 37 25.57 -10.30 -20.91
C HIS A 37 25.82 -9.27 -19.80
N PHE A 38 25.04 -8.18 -19.79
CA PHE A 38 25.16 -7.15 -18.77
C PHE A 38 24.82 -7.67 -17.36
N LYS A 39 23.79 -8.51 -17.23
CA LYS A 39 23.47 -9.19 -15.96
C LYS A 39 24.65 -10.05 -15.48
N ASN A 40 25.26 -10.84 -16.37
CA ASN A 40 26.42 -11.66 -16.01
C ASN A 40 27.63 -10.81 -15.59
N GLU A 41 27.87 -9.69 -16.29
CA GLU A 41 28.93 -8.75 -15.94
C GLU A 41 28.70 -8.11 -14.56
N LEU A 42 27.45 -7.75 -14.24
CA LEU A 42 27.06 -7.25 -12.92
C LEU A 42 27.26 -8.31 -11.84
N SER A 43 26.79 -9.54 -12.06
CA SER A 43 26.97 -10.64 -11.12
C SER A 43 28.44 -10.87 -10.81
N ARG A 44 29.32 -10.78 -11.80
CA ARG A 44 30.77 -10.89 -11.60
C ARG A 44 31.38 -9.70 -10.85
N LEU A 45 30.92 -8.48 -11.13
CA LEU A 45 31.47 -7.27 -10.49
C LEU A 45 31.11 -7.18 -9.00
N PHE A 46 29.89 -7.61 -8.66
CA PHE A 46 29.39 -7.59 -7.29
C PHE A 46 29.53 -8.93 -6.56
N ASP A 47 30.16 -9.95 -7.17
CA ASP A 47 30.56 -11.14 -6.42
C ASP A 47 31.69 -10.77 -5.47
N ILE A 48 31.39 -10.82 -4.17
CA ILE A 48 32.31 -10.48 -3.09
C ILE A 48 33.34 -11.59 -2.90
N SER A 49 33.04 -12.80 -3.35
CA SER A 49 33.93 -13.95 -3.19
C SER A 49 35.06 -13.96 -4.22
N HIS A 50 36.20 -14.54 -3.84
CA HIS A 50 37.32 -14.74 -4.76
C HIS A 50 36.92 -15.71 -5.90
N LYS A 51 37.49 -15.53 -7.09
CA LYS A 51 37.23 -16.39 -8.27
C LYS A 51 37.35 -17.88 -7.92
N ASP A 52 38.39 -18.22 -7.17
CA ASP A 52 38.72 -19.59 -6.77
C ASP A 52 38.28 -19.91 -5.34
N ALA A 53 37.37 -19.12 -4.75
CA ALA A 53 36.92 -19.31 -3.37
C ALA A 53 36.40 -20.73 -3.13
N LEU A 54 35.56 -21.25 -4.04
CA LEU A 54 35.03 -22.62 -3.93
C LEU A 54 36.11 -23.70 -3.93
N SER A 55 37.22 -23.48 -4.65
CA SER A 55 38.34 -24.42 -4.74
C SER A 55 39.29 -24.32 -3.55
N SER A 56 39.44 -23.11 -2.99
CA SER A 56 40.28 -22.84 -1.81
C SER A 56 39.65 -23.32 -0.51
N MET A 57 38.31 -23.31 -0.43
CA MET A 57 37.56 -23.72 0.76
C MET A 57 37.61 -25.23 0.97
N LYS A 58 38.08 -25.67 2.14
CA LYS A 58 38.13 -27.10 2.53
C LYS A 58 36.82 -27.63 3.09
N ASN A 59 36.03 -26.76 3.72
CA ASN A 59 34.78 -27.14 4.36
C ASN A 59 33.65 -27.25 3.33
N LYS A 60 33.00 -28.42 3.27
CA LYS A 60 31.88 -28.68 2.35
C LYS A 60 30.64 -27.85 2.69
N GLU A 61 30.41 -27.58 3.97
CA GLU A 61 29.27 -26.77 4.42
C GLU A 61 29.42 -25.33 3.95
N ASP A 62 30.60 -24.74 4.11
CA ASP A 62 30.86 -23.37 3.67
C ASP A 62 30.79 -23.25 2.13
N GLN A 63 31.24 -24.27 1.39
CA GLN A 63 31.06 -24.32 -0.06
C GLN A 63 29.57 -24.36 -0.44
N ALA A 64 28.76 -25.16 0.28
CA ALA A 64 27.32 -25.23 0.06
C ALA A 64 26.66 -23.88 0.40
N PHE A 65 27.08 -23.22 1.46
CA PHE A 65 26.60 -21.90 1.86
C PHE A 65 26.94 -20.83 0.82
N LEU A 66 28.17 -20.82 0.30
CA LEU A 66 28.55 -19.87 -0.75
C LEU A 66 27.77 -20.10 -2.05
N ARG A 67 27.48 -21.36 -2.40
CA ARG A 67 26.59 -21.68 -3.54
C ARG A 67 25.17 -21.19 -3.29
N ASP A 68 24.65 -21.40 -2.09
CA ASP A 68 23.31 -20.96 -1.69
C ASP A 68 23.15 -19.44 -1.76
N GLN A 69 24.17 -18.67 -1.36
CA GLN A 69 24.21 -17.21 -1.48
C GLN A 69 24.15 -16.70 -2.92
N ARG A 70 24.61 -17.49 -3.90
CA ARG A 70 24.59 -17.15 -5.33
C ARG A 70 23.26 -17.51 -6.00
N THR A 71 22.41 -18.28 -5.32
CA THR A 71 21.08 -18.70 -5.81
C THR A 71 19.98 -18.10 -4.94
N GLU A 72 18.72 -18.54 -5.12
CA GLU A 72 17.68 -18.27 -4.14
C GLU A 72 18.12 -18.85 -2.78
N ARG A 73 18.23 -17.97 -1.78
CA ARG A 73 18.80 -18.29 -0.45
C ARG A 73 17.91 -19.28 0.29
N LYS A 74 18.41 -20.49 0.51
CA LYS A 74 17.73 -21.56 1.27
C LYS A 74 18.26 -21.67 2.69
N MET A 75 19.52 -21.32 2.90
CA MET A 75 20.20 -21.43 4.18
C MET A 75 20.18 -20.09 4.92
N ALA A 76 19.85 -20.15 6.21
CA ALA A 76 19.81 -19.01 7.11
C ALA A 76 20.75 -19.28 8.27
N MET A 77 21.70 -18.36 8.52
CA MET A 77 22.76 -18.56 9.52
C MET A 77 22.26 -18.31 10.96
N GLY A 78 21.15 -17.59 11.16
CA GLY A 78 20.63 -17.29 12.49
C GLY A 78 19.57 -16.19 12.54
N GLY A 79 19.38 -15.59 13.72
CA GLY A 79 18.19 -14.77 14.09
C GLY A 79 17.74 -13.72 13.07
N VAL A 80 18.64 -12.89 12.55
CA VAL A 80 18.29 -11.85 11.56
C VAL A 80 17.85 -12.48 10.24
N ASP A 81 18.59 -13.49 9.75
CA ASP A 81 18.28 -14.20 8.52
C ASP A 81 16.94 -14.92 8.62
N GLN A 82 16.66 -15.57 9.75
CA GLN A 82 15.39 -16.24 9.99
C GLN A 82 14.21 -15.27 9.98
N GLU A 83 14.38 -14.08 10.54
CA GLU A 83 13.34 -13.05 10.49
C GLU A 83 13.12 -12.54 9.06
N LEU A 84 14.18 -12.39 8.26
CA LEU A 84 14.07 -12.03 6.85
C LEU A 84 13.36 -13.12 6.04
N VAL A 85 13.72 -14.39 6.23
CA VAL A 85 13.05 -15.54 5.59
C VAL A 85 11.56 -15.59 5.99
N ARG A 86 11.23 -15.34 7.27
CA ARG A 86 9.82 -15.25 7.71
C ARG A 86 9.08 -14.09 7.03
N LYS A 87 9.69 -12.91 6.93
CA LYS A 87 9.07 -11.75 6.25
C LYS A 87 8.84 -12.03 4.76
N GLU A 88 9.80 -12.66 4.10
CA GLU A 88 9.73 -13.00 2.68
C GLU A 88 8.68 -14.08 2.41
N THR A 89 8.66 -15.16 3.18
CA THR A 89 7.63 -16.21 3.07
C THR A 89 6.22 -15.66 3.30
N MET A 90 6.04 -14.75 4.26
CA MET A 90 4.75 -14.08 4.48
C MET A 90 4.36 -13.17 3.31
N ARG A 91 5.33 -12.47 2.71
CA ARG A 91 5.12 -11.66 1.51
C ARG A 91 4.71 -12.54 0.32
N MET A 92 5.37 -13.67 0.11
CA MET A 92 5.06 -14.64 -0.94
C MET A 92 3.66 -15.23 -0.77
N LYS A 93 3.30 -15.65 0.45
CA LYS A 93 1.94 -16.13 0.77
C LYS A 93 0.87 -15.07 0.48
N LYS A 94 1.15 -13.81 0.81
CA LYS A 94 0.21 -12.70 0.54
C LYS A 94 0.07 -12.44 -0.97
N LEU A 95 1.17 -12.53 -1.72
CA LEU A 95 1.15 -12.38 -3.17
C LEU A 95 0.36 -13.52 -3.83
N ALA A 96 0.60 -14.76 -3.42
CA ALA A 96 -0.11 -15.95 -3.90
C ALA A 96 -1.63 -15.88 -3.64
N ARG A 97 -2.04 -15.46 -2.43
CA ARG A 97 -3.47 -15.24 -2.14
C ARG A 97 -4.09 -14.15 -3.02
N LYS A 98 -3.34 -13.08 -3.29
CA LYS A 98 -3.83 -11.99 -4.14
C LYS A 98 -3.95 -12.43 -5.59
N SER A 99 -3.00 -13.19 -6.12
CA SER A 99 -3.10 -13.74 -7.48
C SER A 99 -4.26 -14.72 -7.58
N GLU A 100 -4.44 -15.62 -6.60
CA GLU A 100 -5.55 -16.57 -6.57
C GLU A 100 -6.91 -15.85 -6.54
N MET A 101 -7.08 -14.83 -5.70
CA MET A 101 -8.31 -14.02 -5.70
C MET A 101 -8.53 -13.29 -7.04
N ALA A 102 -7.47 -12.76 -7.64
CA ALA A 102 -7.57 -12.08 -8.93
C ALA A 102 -7.95 -13.06 -10.06
N GLU A 103 -7.50 -14.31 -10.01
CA GLU A 103 -7.93 -15.35 -10.95
C GLU A 103 -9.37 -15.78 -10.73
N LYS A 104 -9.80 -15.99 -9.49
CA LYS A 104 -11.21 -16.28 -9.16
C LYS A 104 -12.13 -15.15 -9.59
N GLU A 105 -11.74 -13.89 -9.40
CA GLU A 105 -12.51 -12.74 -9.89
C GLU A 105 -12.58 -12.68 -11.42
N LYS A 106 -11.50 -13.04 -12.12
CA LYS A 106 -11.50 -13.14 -13.59
C LYS A 106 -12.43 -14.25 -14.07
N MET A 107 -12.37 -15.43 -13.45
CA MET A 107 -13.26 -16.55 -13.76
C MET A 107 -14.72 -16.21 -13.48
N ALA A 108 -15.02 -15.63 -12.32
CA ALA A 108 -16.38 -15.21 -11.97
C ALA A 108 -16.90 -14.08 -12.87
N LYS A 109 -16.03 -13.18 -13.35
CA LYS A 109 -16.41 -12.17 -14.36
C LYS A 109 -16.66 -12.81 -15.71
N ALA A 110 -15.85 -13.78 -16.13
CA ALA A 110 -16.05 -14.52 -17.37
C ALA A 110 -17.36 -15.33 -17.34
N GLU A 111 -17.66 -16.01 -16.23
CA GLU A 111 -18.94 -16.71 -16.02
C GLU A 111 -20.13 -15.75 -16.05
N LYS A 112 -20.06 -14.62 -15.33
CA LYS A 112 -21.12 -13.60 -15.37
C LYS A 112 -21.35 -13.02 -16.76
N PHE A 113 -20.27 -12.85 -17.53
CA PHE A 113 -20.36 -12.37 -18.92
C PHE A 113 -20.97 -13.43 -19.84
N ALA A 114 -20.66 -14.71 -19.62
CA ALA A 114 -21.27 -15.83 -20.35
C ALA A 114 -22.76 -16.03 -20.03
N THR A 115 -23.20 -15.75 -18.80
CA THR A 115 -24.63 -15.83 -18.42
C THR A 115 -25.47 -14.63 -18.89
N MET A 116 -24.86 -13.56 -19.37
CA MET A 116 -25.55 -12.32 -19.75
C MET A 116 -25.95 -12.27 -21.24
N ASP A 117 -25.65 -13.32 -22.01
CA ASP A 117 -25.95 -13.41 -23.46
C ASP A 117 -27.20 -14.26 -23.79
N LEU A 118 -28.16 -14.35 -22.85
CA LEU A 118 -29.47 -14.97 -23.07
C LEU A 118 -30.58 -14.23 -22.31
N SER A 119 -30.82 -12.95 -22.61
CA SER A 119 -32.16 -12.35 -22.47
C SER A 119 -32.19 -10.95 -23.09
N ASP A 120 -32.64 -10.88 -24.33
CA ASP A 120 -33.13 -9.65 -24.95
C ASP A 120 -34.65 -9.51 -24.71
N SER A 121 -35.07 -8.26 -24.55
CA SER A 121 -36.43 -7.70 -24.57
C SER A 121 -37.40 -7.91 -23.38
N SER A 122 -37.55 -6.83 -22.59
CA SER A 122 -38.74 -5.94 -22.58
C SER A 122 -39.14 -5.45 -21.16
N SER A 123 -39.21 -4.12 -21.00
CA SER A 123 -39.99 -3.45 -19.93
C SER A 123 -41.40 -3.19 -20.48
N PRO A 124 -42.50 -3.24 -19.69
CA PRO A 124 -42.84 -2.12 -18.80
C PRO A 124 -43.71 -2.40 -17.54
N SER A 125 -43.59 -1.46 -16.57
CA SER A 125 -44.63 -0.91 -15.68
C SER A 125 -45.14 -1.66 -14.42
N SER A 126 -45.33 -0.85 -13.36
CA SER A 126 -46.40 -0.84 -12.33
C SER A 126 -46.50 -2.00 -11.30
N GLY A 127 -46.38 -1.68 -10.01
CA GLY A 127 -46.68 -2.58 -8.87
C GLY A 127 -48.19 -2.71 -8.55
N PRO A 128 -48.65 -3.08 -7.33
CA PRO A 128 -48.02 -3.71 -6.16
C PRO A 128 -48.78 -5.01 -5.68
N SER A 129 -48.41 -5.58 -4.52
CA SER A 129 -49.24 -6.37 -3.56
C SER A 129 -48.89 -7.86 -3.30
N SER A 130 -48.64 -8.14 -2.00
CA SER A 130 -48.96 -9.33 -1.18
C SER A 130 -48.32 -10.69 -1.49
N GLN A 131 -47.41 -11.24 -0.66
CA GLN A 131 -47.53 -11.91 0.67
C GLN A 131 -47.70 -13.45 0.57
N GLU A 132 -46.68 -14.20 1.02
CA GLU A 132 -46.72 -15.46 1.83
C GLU A 132 -45.27 -16.04 1.93
N ASN A 133 -44.59 -15.94 3.09
CA ASN A 133 -44.35 -16.98 4.12
C ASN A 133 -43.75 -18.31 3.59
N SER A 134 -42.60 -18.82 4.06
CA SER A 134 -42.29 -19.20 5.46
C SER A 134 -40.78 -19.59 5.64
N PRO A 135 -40.28 -20.20 6.76
CA PRO A 135 -39.45 -19.49 7.73
C PRO A 135 -38.08 -20.14 8.03
N PHE A 136 -37.10 -19.35 8.45
CA PHE A 136 -36.08 -19.86 9.39
C PHE A 136 -35.86 -18.83 10.49
N ARG A 137 -36.36 -19.20 11.69
CA ARG A 137 -36.48 -18.40 12.89
C ARG A 137 -35.33 -18.77 13.82
N GLY A 138 -34.44 -17.82 14.06
CA GLY A 138 -33.57 -17.76 15.23
C GLY A 138 -33.78 -16.42 15.90
N GLU A 139 -34.66 -16.40 16.90
CA GLU A 139 -34.93 -15.28 17.82
C GLU A 139 -33.66 -14.93 18.64
N THR A 140 -33.46 -13.72 19.17
CA THR A 140 -34.40 -12.85 19.87
C THR A 140 -34.05 -11.36 19.76
N SER A 141 -35.09 -10.57 19.40
CA SER A 141 -35.50 -9.26 19.93
C SER A 141 -34.43 -8.18 20.19
N SER A 142 -34.48 -7.02 19.54
CA SER A 142 -35.61 -6.08 19.66
C SER A 142 -35.60 -5.05 18.52
N GLN A 143 -36.76 -4.88 17.89
CA GLN A 143 -37.03 -3.78 16.97
C GLN A 143 -37.27 -2.49 17.76
N VAL A 144 -36.57 -1.42 17.36
CA VAL A 144 -36.98 -0.04 17.65
C VAL A 144 -36.79 0.77 16.37
N SER A 145 -37.89 1.40 15.95
CA SER A 145 -38.03 2.44 14.91
C SER A 145 -36.72 3.16 14.56
N SER A 146 -36.27 3.07 13.29
CA SER A 146 -35.05 3.74 12.85
C SER A 146 -35.27 5.25 12.66
N SER A 147 -35.39 5.96 13.77
CA SER A 147 -35.01 7.37 13.81
C SER A 147 -33.52 7.49 13.41
N PRO A 148 -33.11 8.56 12.69
CA PRO A 148 -31.72 8.72 12.29
C PRO A 148 -30.83 8.73 13.54
N LYS A 149 -30.03 7.66 13.73
CA LYS A 149 -29.16 7.53 14.90
C LYS A 149 -28.25 8.76 15.00
N LYS A 150 -28.37 9.52 16.08
CA LYS A 150 -27.56 10.72 16.32
C LYS A 150 -26.08 10.31 16.32
N ARG A 151 -25.29 10.92 15.42
CA ARG A 151 -23.86 10.67 15.29
C ARG A 151 -23.09 11.55 16.26
N LEU A 152 -22.03 11.02 16.85
CA LEU A 152 -21.13 11.80 17.69
C LEU A 152 -20.43 12.87 16.83
N LYS A 153 -20.67 14.14 17.16
CA LYS A 153 -20.12 15.28 16.43
C LYS A 153 -18.67 15.51 16.83
N VAL A 154 -17.78 15.56 15.86
CA VAL A 154 -16.36 15.89 16.08
C VAL A 154 -16.21 17.41 16.09
N THR A 155 -16.27 18.01 17.28
CA THR A 155 -16.14 19.46 17.48
C THR A 155 -14.67 19.93 17.41
N PRO A 156 -14.41 21.22 17.12
CA PRO A 156 -13.04 21.75 17.07
C PRO A 156 -12.31 21.64 18.43
N GLU A 157 -13.04 21.69 19.54
CA GLU A 157 -12.49 21.50 20.89
C GLU A 157 -11.97 20.09 21.11
N VAL A 158 -12.78 19.09 20.73
CA VAL A 158 -12.37 17.67 20.78
C VAL A 158 -11.14 17.45 19.90
N VAL A 159 -11.13 18.02 18.69
CA VAL A 159 -9.97 17.96 17.79
C VAL A 159 -8.72 18.58 18.44
N SER A 160 -8.86 19.76 19.05
CA SER A 160 -7.75 20.45 19.72
C SER A 160 -7.20 19.65 20.91
N ALA A 161 -8.06 19.03 21.71
CA ALA A 161 -7.66 18.14 22.80
C ALA A 161 -6.90 16.91 22.28
N LEU A 162 -7.38 16.29 21.21
CA LEU A 162 -6.72 15.14 20.59
C LEU A 162 -5.38 15.50 19.94
N ASP A 163 -5.24 16.74 19.44
CA ASP A 163 -3.98 17.24 18.86
C ASP A 163 -2.96 17.58 19.96
N ARG A 164 -3.38 18.18 21.07
CA ARG A 164 -2.51 18.42 22.25
C ARG A 164 -1.96 17.14 22.85
N THR A 165 -2.75 16.07 22.82
CA THR A 165 -2.37 14.75 23.33
C THR A 165 -1.63 13.88 22.31
N ASN A 166 -1.28 14.42 21.13
CA ASN A 166 -0.54 13.73 20.06
C ASN A 166 -1.12 12.36 19.67
N LEU A 167 -2.45 12.22 19.71
CA LEU A 167 -3.10 10.96 19.37
C LEU A 167 -3.22 10.78 17.85
N SER A 168 -2.73 9.64 17.35
CA SER A 168 -2.96 9.24 15.95
C SER A 168 -4.45 9.06 15.67
N ASP A 169 -4.88 9.25 14.40
CA ASP A 169 -6.28 9.09 13.99
C ASP A 169 -6.86 7.72 14.41
N ARG A 170 -6.04 6.66 14.37
CA ARG A 170 -6.47 5.30 14.75
C ARG A 170 -6.74 5.17 16.25
N LYS A 171 -5.85 5.72 17.08
CA LYS A 171 -6.05 5.70 18.55
C LYS A 171 -7.27 6.55 18.94
N ALA A 172 -7.41 7.72 18.34
CA ALA A 172 -8.54 8.60 18.56
C ALA A 172 -9.88 7.97 18.14
N THR A 173 -9.93 7.20 17.05
CA THR A 173 -11.18 6.49 16.67
C THR A 173 -11.60 5.43 17.69
N HIS A 174 -10.65 4.71 18.29
CA HIS A 174 -10.98 3.72 19.33
C HIS A 174 -11.54 4.41 20.58
N LEU A 175 -10.98 5.55 20.99
CA LEU A 175 -11.53 6.35 22.09
C LEU A 175 -12.93 6.87 21.78
N LEU A 176 -13.13 7.44 20.59
CA LEU A 176 -14.45 7.93 20.17
C LEU A 176 -15.48 6.80 20.05
N GLN A 177 -15.04 5.58 19.73
CA GLN A 177 -15.90 4.40 19.73
C GLN A 177 -16.35 3.99 21.13
N ALA A 178 -15.44 4.01 22.11
CA ALA A 178 -15.78 3.75 23.50
C ALA A 178 -16.77 4.80 24.04
N VAL A 179 -16.50 6.09 23.77
CA VAL A 179 -17.39 7.20 24.20
C VAL A 179 -18.74 7.16 23.49
N ALA A 180 -18.77 6.83 22.20
CA ALA A 180 -20.03 6.66 21.48
C ALA A 180 -20.88 5.52 22.05
N SER A 181 -20.22 4.42 22.44
CA SER A 181 -20.89 3.26 23.05
C SER A 181 -21.50 3.60 24.41
N SER A 182 -20.82 4.38 25.25
CA SER A 182 -21.36 4.80 26.55
C SER A 182 -22.47 5.84 26.47
N SER A 183 -22.45 6.67 25.42
CA SER A 183 -23.43 7.75 25.21
C SER A 183 -24.63 7.34 24.35
N GLY A 184 -24.64 6.11 23.80
CA GLY A 184 -25.68 5.63 22.89
C GLY A 184 -25.66 6.32 21.51
N LEU A 185 -24.59 7.03 21.16
CA LEU A 185 -24.41 7.63 19.83
C LEU A 185 -23.70 6.67 18.88
N THR A 186 -23.80 6.96 17.58
CA THR A 186 -22.97 6.25 16.60
C THR A 186 -21.59 6.91 16.49
N PRO A 187 -20.49 6.11 16.47
CA PRO A 187 -19.15 6.66 16.43
C PRO A 187 -18.86 7.40 15.12
N ALA A 188 -18.03 8.44 15.22
CA ALA A 188 -17.56 9.15 14.04
C ALA A 188 -16.59 8.26 13.24
N SER A 189 -16.70 8.30 11.91
CA SER A 189 -15.78 7.55 11.05
C SER A 189 -14.36 8.15 11.11
N ARG A 190 -13.34 7.31 10.90
CA ARG A 190 -11.94 7.76 10.82
C ARG A 190 -11.74 8.90 9.81
N SER A 191 -12.38 8.80 8.64
CA SER A 191 -12.32 9.83 7.59
C SER A 191 -12.96 11.14 8.03
N THR A 192 -14.07 11.08 8.78
CA THR A 192 -14.70 12.28 9.36
C THR A 192 -13.78 12.96 10.37
N LEU A 193 -13.15 12.18 11.26
CA LEU A 193 -12.17 12.70 12.22
C LEU A 193 -10.99 13.38 11.53
N ARG A 194 -10.39 12.72 10.52
CA ARG A 194 -9.26 13.26 9.76
C ARG A 194 -9.62 14.56 9.05
N ARG A 195 -10.79 14.63 8.41
CA ARG A 195 -11.28 15.85 7.74
C ARG A 195 -11.50 16.98 8.74
N SER A 196 -12.12 16.69 9.89
CA SER A 196 -12.31 17.70 10.95
C SER A 196 -10.97 18.24 11.46
N ARG A 197 -9.99 17.36 11.73
CA ARG A 197 -8.61 17.73 12.09
C ARG A 197 -7.97 18.67 11.08
N MET A 198 -8.06 18.35 9.79
CA MET A 198 -7.52 19.21 8.74
C MET A 198 -8.19 20.58 8.72
N MET A 199 -9.51 20.64 8.82
CA MET A 199 -10.27 21.90 8.82
C MET A 199 -9.96 22.78 10.03
N THR A 200 -9.83 22.19 11.22
CA THR A 200 -9.47 22.95 12.43
C THR A 200 -8.05 23.51 12.32
N ARG A 201 -7.10 22.71 11.83
CA ARG A 201 -5.71 23.16 11.64
C ARG A 201 -5.59 24.24 10.56
N THR A 202 -6.30 24.12 9.44
CA THR A 202 -6.29 25.18 8.40
C THR A 202 -6.93 26.46 8.91
N ARG A 203 -8.01 26.39 9.69
CA ARG A 203 -8.63 27.55 10.33
C ARG A 203 -7.65 28.25 11.28
N LEU A 204 -6.98 27.50 12.17
CA LEU A 204 -6.00 28.05 13.11
C LEU A 204 -4.83 28.74 12.38
N ARG A 205 -4.34 28.16 11.27
CA ARG A 205 -3.27 28.77 10.45
C ARG A 205 -3.72 30.06 9.76
N ARG A 206 -5.00 30.18 9.41
CA ARG A 206 -5.55 31.41 8.81
C ARG A 206 -5.71 32.52 9.85
N THR A 207 -6.14 32.18 11.06
CA THR A 207 -6.28 33.16 12.15
C THR A 207 -4.95 33.62 12.73
N SER A 208 -3.89 32.81 12.66
CA SER A 208 -2.55 33.19 13.12
C SER A 208 -1.76 34.02 12.09
N ARG A 209 -2.33 34.34 10.93
CA ARG A 209 -1.67 35.12 9.89
C ARG A 209 -1.99 36.61 10.16
N PRO A 210 -0.99 37.48 10.39
CA PRO A 210 -1.26 38.90 10.64
C PRO A 210 -1.92 39.55 9.42
N PRO A 211 -2.81 40.55 9.62
CA PRO A 211 -3.47 41.23 8.51
C PRO A 211 -2.44 41.91 7.60
N SER A 212 -2.56 41.68 6.29
CA SER A 212 -1.75 42.36 5.27
C SER A 212 -2.11 43.85 5.25
N LYS A 213 -1.12 44.72 5.47
CA LYS A 213 -1.28 46.17 5.29
C LYS A 213 -1.55 46.47 3.81
N SER A 214 -2.77 46.89 3.47
CA SER A 214 -3.03 47.58 2.20
C SER A 214 -4.28 48.47 2.32
N SER A 215 -4.06 49.79 2.35
CA SER A 215 -4.83 50.84 1.67
C SER A 215 -4.81 52.15 2.48
N SER A 216 -3.88 53.03 2.14
CA SER A 216 -4.04 54.49 2.27
C SER A 216 -3.00 55.15 1.37
N MET A 217 -3.37 55.40 0.12
CA MET A 217 -2.74 56.42 -0.72
C MET A 217 -3.81 57.49 -0.90
N GLN A 218 -3.72 58.54 -0.08
CA GLN A 218 -4.46 59.77 -0.25
C GLN A 218 -4.04 60.39 -1.59
N LYS A 219 -5.02 60.65 -2.47
CA LYS A 219 -4.84 61.53 -3.62
C LYS A 219 -4.83 62.98 -3.08
N SER A 220 -3.68 63.64 -3.16
CA SER A 220 -3.57 65.09 -3.06
C SER A 220 -2.56 65.55 -4.10
N LEU A 221 -3.05 66.06 -5.23
CA LEU A 221 -2.32 66.93 -6.15
C LEU A 221 -3.36 67.90 -6.73
N LEU A 222 -3.43 69.08 -6.11
CA LEU A 222 -3.59 70.36 -6.77
C LEU A 222 -2.19 70.97 -6.84
#